data_AF-A0A257YPQ4-F1
#
_entry.id   AF-A0A257YPQ4-F1
#
_cell.length_a   1.000
_cell.length_b   1.000
_cell.length_c   1.000
_cell.angle_alpha   90.00
_cell.angle_beta   90.00
_cell.angle_gamma   90.00
#
_symmetry.space_group_name_H-M   'P 1'
#
loop_
_entity.id
_entity.type
_entity.pdbx_description
1 polymer ?
#
loop_
_entity_poly.entity_id
_entity_poly.type
_entity_poly.pdbx_seq_one_letter_code
_entity_poly.pdbx_strand_id
1 'polypeptide(L)'
;MPIFGGTSVENYLTERFGPLAFNEHQRHLTPDRFRWSVESANHIPVAQLDRLFPPGWFASSFATVRHPLPRLVSAFFFWRDFMKRIPLSAEFNAWFQKAAAELDTAPYRYGAHLLPQTGLVPEAARVFRLEDGLDSIVPYLDGMAGNRDGSRTIPSRNVGRWRAEESAPQPTQATLDLLARVYAADFERFGYEPKLSVAAAATLPDLSISGAPPSVRRRSFSERLVRNLMKRAGM
;
A
#
# COMPACT_ATOMS: atom_id res chain seq x y z
N MET A 1 1.84 5.59 0.55
CA MET A 1 2.32 4.29 1.05
C MET A 1 1.45 3.14 0.51
N PRO A 2 2.04 2.10 -0.09
CA PRO A 2 1.27 1.06 -0.79
C PRO A 2 0.58 0.07 0.16
N ILE A 3 -0.73 -0.18 -0.01
CA ILE A 3 -1.48 -1.29 0.65
C ILE A 3 -1.77 -1.09 2.16
N PHE A 4 -1.51 0.11 2.70
CA PHE A 4 -1.78 0.47 4.10
C PHE A 4 -3.04 1.33 4.29
N GLY A 5 -4.06 1.15 3.45
CA GLY A 5 -5.18 2.10 3.39
C GLY A 5 -4.78 3.46 2.80
N GLY A 6 -3.68 3.52 2.04
CA GLY A 6 -3.16 4.75 1.43
C GLY A 6 -4.23 5.51 0.64
N THR A 7 -5.04 4.83 -0.18
CA THR A 7 -6.14 5.46 -0.92
C THR A 7 -7.21 6.06 -0.01
N SER A 8 -7.53 5.45 1.14
CA SER A 8 -8.48 6.02 2.11
C SER A 8 -7.94 7.33 2.68
N VAL A 9 -6.67 7.34 3.10
CA VAL A 9 -6.01 8.51 3.66
C VAL A 9 -5.84 9.60 2.60
N GLU A 10 -5.37 9.27 1.40
CA GLU A 10 -5.19 10.21 0.28
C GLU A 10 -6.51 10.89 -0.11
N ASN A 11 -7.60 10.13 -0.23
CA ASN A 11 -8.91 10.69 -0.54
C ASN A 11 -9.41 11.61 0.60
N TYR A 12 -9.28 11.16 1.85
CA TYR A 12 -9.67 11.96 3.01
C TYR A 12 -8.90 13.28 3.06
N LEU A 13 -7.57 13.24 2.89
CA LEU A 13 -6.74 14.44 2.86
C LEU A 13 -7.11 15.35 1.68
N THR A 14 -7.41 14.77 0.52
CA THR A 14 -7.81 15.55 -0.66
C THR A 14 -9.16 16.25 -0.45
N GLU A 15 -10.14 15.55 0.11
CA GLU A 15 -11.46 16.09 0.42
C GLU A 15 -11.39 17.18 1.49
N ARG A 16 -10.51 17.04 2.48
CA ARG A 16 -10.42 17.95 3.62
C ARG A 16 -9.50 19.15 3.40
N PHE A 17 -8.36 18.95 2.73
CA PHE A 17 -7.29 19.96 2.61
C PHE A 17 -7.00 20.37 1.17
N GLY A 18 -7.67 19.77 0.18
CA GLY A 18 -7.47 20.06 -1.23
C GLY A 18 -6.39 19.19 -1.89
N PRO A 19 -5.97 19.53 -3.12
CA PRO A 19 -5.10 18.68 -3.93
C PRO A 19 -3.76 18.35 -3.27
N LEU A 20 -3.41 17.08 -3.26
CA LEU A 20 -2.12 16.61 -2.74
C LEU A 20 -0.99 16.78 -3.77
N ALA A 21 0.12 17.38 -3.34
CA ALA A 21 1.34 17.39 -4.12
C ALA A 21 1.86 15.96 -4.33
N PHE A 22 2.50 15.73 -5.49
CA PHE A 22 3.09 14.44 -5.87
C PHE A 22 2.09 13.27 -5.93
N ASN A 23 0.79 13.52 -5.94
CA ASN A 23 -0.19 12.45 -6.05
C ASN A 23 -0.23 11.86 -7.47
N GLU A 24 0.25 10.63 -7.63
CA GLU A 24 0.28 9.91 -8.91
C GLU A 24 -0.71 8.73 -8.98
N HIS A 25 -1.95 8.91 -8.53
CA HIS A 25 -2.98 7.85 -8.53
C HIS A 25 -3.20 7.18 -9.91
N GLN A 26 -2.93 7.90 -10.99
CA GLN A 26 -3.06 7.42 -12.38
C GLN A 26 -1.74 6.97 -13.04
N ARG A 27 -0.65 6.82 -12.29
CA ARG A 27 0.67 6.41 -12.84
C ARG A 27 0.62 5.14 -13.70
N HIS A 28 -0.24 4.19 -13.35
CA HIS A 28 -0.43 2.95 -14.11
C HIS A 28 -1.00 3.17 -15.52
N LEU A 29 -1.53 4.36 -15.82
CA LEU A 29 -1.96 4.81 -17.14
C LEU A 29 -0.84 5.55 -17.89
N THR A 30 0.15 6.10 -17.18
CA THR A 30 1.30 6.79 -17.76
C THR A 30 2.27 5.77 -18.37
N PRO A 31 2.63 5.88 -19.66
CA PRO A 31 3.62 5.01 -20.29
C PRO A 31 5.01 5.15 -19.67
N ASP A 32 5.78 4.06 -19.65
CA ASP A 32 7.07 3.98 -18.92
C ASP A 32 8.05 5.10 -19.31
N ARG A 33 8.15 5.44 -20.60
CA ARG A 33 9.04 6.51 -21.11
C ARG A 33 8.71 7.92 -20.62
N PHE A 34 7.50 8.15 -20.10
CA PHE A 34 7.09 9.45 -19.54
C PHE A 34 7.09 9.47 -18.01
N ARG A 35 7.46 8.35 -17.38
CA ARG A 35 7.61 8.31 -15.93
C ARG A 35 8.96 8.90 -15.59
N TRP A 36 8.99 9.83 -14.65
CA TRP A 36 10.20 10.49 -14.18
C TRP A 36 11.11 9.58 -13.32
N SER A 37 10.59 8.40 -12.93
CA SER A 37 11.20 7.47 -11.99
C SER A 37 10.73 6.04 -12.30
N VAL A 38 11.36 5.04 -11.67
CA VAL A 38 10.82 3.67 -11.64
C VAL A 38 9.57 3.61 -10.77
N GLU A 39 9.63 4.24 -9.59
CA GLU A 39 8.56 4.19 -8.60
C GLU A 39 7.65 5.42 -8.55
N SER A 40 6.41 5.20 -8.13
CA SER A 40 5.49 6.31 -7.86
C SER A 40 6.04 7.23 -6.79
N ALA A 41 5.81 8.53 -6.96
CA ALA A 41 6.10 9.52 -5.93
C ALA A 41 5.39 9.19 -4.59
N ASN A 42 4.26 8.50 -4.63
CA ASN A 42 3.50 8.04 -3.45
C ASN A 42 4.21 6.92 -2.66
N HIS A 43 5.29 6.33 -3.22
CA HIS A 43 5.98 5.14 -2.70
C HIS A 43 7.52 5.27 -2.71
N ILE A 44 8.06 6.50 -2.63
CA ILE A 44 9.50 6.74 -2.56
C ILE A 44 10.06 6.13 -1.25
N PRO A 45 11.09 5.26 -1.30
CA PRO A 45 11.72 4.77 -0.08
C PRO A 45 12.52 5.87 0.63
N VAL A 46 12.70 5.73 1.94
CA VAL A 46 13.31 6.76 2.81
C VAL A 46 14.70 7.17 2.31
N ALA A 47 15.52 6.21 1.90
CA ALA A 47 16.86 6.47 1.38
C ALA A 47 16.89 7.38 0.15
N GLN A 48 15.81 7.41 -0.64
CA GLN A 48 15.63 8.29 -1.79
C GLN A 48 14.98 9.61 -1.37
N LEU A 49 14.06 9.58 -0.40
CA LEU A 49 13.45 10.79 0.15
C LEU A 49 14.50 11.76 0.70
N ASP A 50 15.48 11.23 1.45
CA ASP A 50 16.58 12.00 2.06
C ASP A 50 17.55 12.61 1.03
N ARG A 51 17.53 12.11 -0.22
CA ARG A 51 18.30 12.68 -1.33
C ARG A 51 17.54 13.77 -2.08
N LEU A 52 16.20 13.70 -2.06
CA LEU A 52 15.33 14.61 -2.79
C LEU A 52 14.98 15.86 -1.98
N PHE A 53 14.90 15.72 -0.66
CA PHE A 53 14.52 16.81 0.24
C PHE A 53 15.58 17.02 1.31
N PRO A 54 15.95 18.28 1.61
CA PRO A 54 16.89 18.55 2.67
C PRO A 54 16.28 18.21 4.05
N PRO A 55 17.12 17.95 5.07
CA PRO A 55 16.65 17.79 6.44
C PRO A 55 15.76 18.98 6.88
N GLY A 56 14.67 18.68 7.58
CA GLY A 56 13.72 19.71 8.06
C GLY A 56 12.76 20.27 7.01
N TRP A 57 12.82 19.81 5.76
CA TRP A 57 11.87 20.22 4.72
C TRP A 57 10.41 19.91 5.08
N PHE A 58 10.18 18.75 5.69
CA PHE A 58 8.86 18.35 6.16
C PHE A 58 8.67 18.83 7.60
N ALA A 59 7.68 19.71 7.82
CA ALA A 59 7.30 20.16 9.16
C ALA A 59 6.79 19.01 10.04
N SER A 60 6.18 18.01 9.41
CA SER A 60 5.76 16.79 10.08
C SER A 60 5.60 15.64 9.09
N SER A 61 5.62 14.40 9.60
CA SER A 61 5.37 13.20 8.79
C SER A 61 4.60 12.16 9.60
N PHE A 62 3.76 11.40 8.91
CA PHE A 62 3.07 10.25 9.48
C PHE A 62 2.97 9.13 8.46
N ALA A 63 2.78 7.91 8.93
CA ALA A 63 2.57 6.75 8.09
C ALA A 63 1.51 5.83 8.67
N THR A 64 0.73 5.23 7.78
CA THR A 64 -0.04 4.05 8.11
C THR A 64 0.80 2.81 7.86
N VAL A 65 0.80 1.89 8.82
CA VAL A 65 1.48 0.59 8.73
C VAL A 65 0.48 -0.55 8.90
N ARG A 66 0.86 -1.75 8.48
CA ARG A 66 0.03 -2.96 8.57
C ARG A 66 0.90 -4.15 8.90
N HIS A 67 0.34 -5.14 9.59
CA HIS A 67 1.00 -6.40 9.84
C HIS A 67 1.52 -7.01 8.51
N PRO A 68 2.77 -7.50 8.45
CA PRO A 68 3.39 -7.91 7.19
C PRO A 68 2.61 -8.98 6.39
N LEU A 69 2.02 -9.98 7.07
CA LEU A 69 1.22 -11.02 6.41
C LEU A 69 -0.02 -10.52 5.64
N PRO A 70 -1.01 -9.86 6.26
CA PRO A 70 -2.19 -9.38 5.53
C PRO A 70 -1.84 -8.29 4.50
N ARG A 71 -0.75 -7.54 4.72
CA ARG A 71 -0.18 -6.65 3.71
C ARG A 71 0.31 -7.43 2.48
N LEU A 72 1.09 -8.49 2.68
CA LEU A 72 1.61 -9.35 1.62
C LEU A 72 0.50 -10.04 0.82
N VAL A 73 -0.52 -10.57 1.51
CA VAL A 73 -1.72 -11.16 0.87
C VAL A 73 -2.44 -10.12 0.01
N SER A 74 -2.59 -8.89 0.51
CA SER A 74 -3.19 -7.81 -0.27
C SER A 74 -2.32 -7.42 -1.47
N ALA A 75 -0.98 -7.44 -1.35
CA ALA A 75 -0.05 -7.21 -2.46
C ALA A 75 -0.19 -8.27 -3.55
N PHE A 76 -0.26 -9.55 -3.16
CA PHE A 76 -0.46 -10.66 -4.08
C PHE A 76 -1.70 -10.44 -4.95
N PHE A 77 -2.85 -10.20 -4.33
CA PHE A 77 -4.09 -10.01 -5.07
C PHE A 77 -4.11 -8.69 -5.86
N PHE A 78 -3.51 -7.62 -5.35
CA PHE A 78 -3.36 -6.38 -6.12
C PHE A 78 -2.59 -6.63 -7.43
N TRP A 79 -1.46 -7.33 -7.35
CA TRP A 79 -0.65 -7.62 -8.54
C TRP A 79 -1.27 -8.64 -9.49
N ARG A 80 -2.01 -9.61 -8.95
CA ARG A 80 -2.70 -10.66 -9.72
C ARG A 80 -3.99 -10.18 -10.37
N ASP A 81 -4.88 -9.56 -9.60
CA ASP A 81 -6.25 -9.27 -10.04
C ASP A 81 -6.38 -7.84 -10.60
N PHE A 82 -5.79 -6.85 -9.95
CA PHE A 82 -5.87 -5.45 -10.40
C PHE A 82 -4.84 -5.14 -11.49
N MET A 83 -3.56 -5.40 -11.22
CA MET A 83 -2.48 -5.11 -12.18
C MET A 83 -2.36 -6.16 -13.28
N LYS A 84 -2.90 -7.38 -13.07
CA LYS A 84 -2.85 -8.50 -14.03
C LYS A 84 -1.43 -8.86 -14.47
N ARG A 85 -0.47 -8.79 -13.55
CA ARG A 85 0.95 -9.13 -13.78
C ARG A 85 1.37 -10.46 -13.16
N ILE A 86 0.48 -11.09 -12.40
CA ILE A 86 0.63 -12.44 -11.89
C ILE A 86 -0.49 -13.29 -12.51
N PRO A 87 -0.22 -14.50 -13.03
CA PRO A 87 -1.26 -15.40 -13.54
C PRO A 87 -2.32 -15.71 -12.48
N LEU A 88 -3.57 -15.94 -12.91
CA LEU A 88 -4.64 -16.32 -11.98
C LEU A 88 -4.39 -17.67 -11.30
N SER A 89 -3.63 -18.56 -11.96
CA SER A 89 -3.21 -19.87 -11.44
C SER A 89 -1.99 -19.79 -10.51
N ALA A 90 -1.47 -18.59 -10.22
CA ALA A 90 -0.34 -18.48 -9.30
C ALA A 90 -0.77 -18.79 -7.88
N GLU A 91 -0.01 -19.65 -7.21
CA GLU A 91 -0.20 -19.97 -5.80
C GLU A 91 0.56 -18.98 -4.91
N PHE A 92 -0.10 -18.45 -3.88
CA PHE A 92 0.45 -17.43 -2.99
C PHE A 92 1.82 -17.81 -2.40
N ASN A 93 1.93 -19.04 -1.88
CA ASN A 93 3.15 -19.53 -1.26
C ASN A 93 4.31 -19.56 -2.27
N ALA A 94 4.10 -20.18 -3.44
CA ALA A 94 5.12 -20.26 -4.48
C ALA A 94 5.49 -18.88 -5.03
N TRP A 95 4.51 -17.99 -5.17
CA TRP A 95 4.74 -16.62 -5.59
C TRP A 95 5.61 -15.86 -4.59
N PHE A 96 5.34 -15.92 -3.29
CA PHE A 96 6.12 -15.19 -2.30
C PHE A 96 7.55 -15.72 -2.19
N GLN A 97 7.76 -17.04 -2.24
CA GLN A 97 9.10 -17.63 -2.26
C GLN A 97 9.94 -17.06 -3.41
N LYS A 98 9.35 -17.01 -4.62
CA LYS A 98 10.00 -16.41 -5.80
C LYS A 98 10.24 -14.91 -5.61
N ALA A 99 9.22 -14.18 -5.19
CA ALA A 99 9.30 -12.73 -5.04
C ALA A 99 10.34 -12.31 -4.01
N ALA A 100 10.43 -13.02 -2.88
CA ALA A 100 11.41 -12.79 -1.83
C ALA A 100 12.85 -13.06 -2.31
N ALA A 101 13.07 -14.13 -3.08
CA ALA A 101 14.40 -14.42 -3.66
C ALA A 101 14.89 -13.33 -4.63
N GLU A 102 13.96 -12.54 -5.20
CA GLU A 102 14.27 -11.46 -6.13
C GLU A 102 14.37 -10.08 -5.45
N LEU A 103 14.08 -9.96 -4.15
CA LEU A 103 14.00 -8.65 -3.47
C LEU A 103 15.31 -7.86 -3.53
N ASP A 104 16.45 -8.51 -3.36
CA ASP A 104 17.75 -7.82 -3.34
C ASP A 104 18.20 -7.35 -4.72
N THR A 105 17.81 -8.08 -5.77
CA THR A 105 18.26 -7.81 -7.15
C THR A 105 17.24 -7.03 -7.97
N ALA A 106 15.96 -7.12 -7.62
CA ALA A 106 14.85 -6.47 -8.29
C ALA A 106 13.80 -5.94 -7.29
N PRO A 107 14.19 -5.05 -6.34
CA PRO A 107 13.34 -4.60 -5.24
C PRO A 107 12.04 -3.93 -5.68
N TYR A 108 12.00 -3.40 -6.90
CA TYR A 108 10.85 -2.68 -7.47
C TYR A 108 10.06 -3.49 -8.51
N ARG A 109 10.28 -4.81 -8.61
CA ARG A 109 9.54 -5.67 -9.57
C ARG A 109 8.03 -5.60 -9.36
N TYR A 110 7.61 -5.63 -8.11
CA TYR A 110 6.22 -5.46 -7.66
C TYR A 110 6.02 -4.07 -7.09
N GLY A 111 6.75 -3.13 -7.68
CA GLY A 111 7.04 -1.88 -7.05
C GLY A 111 7.58 -1.98 -5.62
N ALA A 112 7.49 -0.89 -4.86
CA ALA A 112 7.86 -0.83 -3.45
C ALA A 112 6.90 -1.61 -2.53
N HIS A 113 5.90 -2.32 -3.08
CA HIS A 113 4.85 -3.01 -2.32
C HIS A 113 5.39 -4.20 -1.50
N LEU A 114 6.53 -4.78 -1.88
CA LEU A 114 7.15 -5.88 -1.15
C LEU A 114 8.33 -5.46 -0.27
N LEU A 115 8.83 -4.22 -0.41
CA LEU A 115 9.86 -3.71 0.47
C LEU A 115 9.38 -3.71 1.92
N PRO A 116 10.24 -3.97 2.92
CA PRO A 116 9.92 -3.72 4.31
C PRO A 116 9.40 -2.29 4.51
N GLN A 117 8.35 -2.14 5.30
CA GLN A 117 7.75 -0.84 5.65
C GLN A 117 8.76 0.09 6.31
N THR A 118 9.68 -0.47 7.09
CA THR A 118 10.84 0.24 7.65
C THR A 118 11.66 1.00 6.62
N GLY A 119 11.76 0.49 5.39
CA GLY A 119 12.42 1.18 4.27
C GLY A 119 11.59 2.27 3.60
N LEU A 120 10.29 2.37 3.91
CA LEU A 120 9.37 3.36 3.35
C LEU A 120 8.97 4.43 4.37
N VAL A 121 8.94 4.09 5.66
CA VAL A 121 8.48 4.96 6.74
C VAL A 121 9.67 5.67 7.38
N PRO A 122 9.77 7.02 7.30
CA PRO A 122 10.84 7.75 7.98
C PRO A 122 10.87 7.47 9.48
N GLU A 123 12.05 7.47 10.11
CA GLU A 123 12.20 7.13 11.53
C GLU A 123 11.36 8.04 12.44
N ALA A 124 11.35 9.34 12.15
CA ALA A 124 10.61 10.34 12.91
C ALA A 124 9.10 10.40 12.60
N ALA A 125 8.59 9.55 11.70
CA ALA A 125 7.18 9.61 11.32
C ALA A 125 6.27 9.11 12.46
N ARG A 126 5.15 9.80 12.68
CA ARG A 126 4.08 9.28 13.54
C ARG A 126 3.46 8.04 12.90
N VAL A 127 3.49 6.92 13.60
CA VAL A 127 2.96 5.64 13.09
C VAL A 127 1.52 5.42 13.54
N PHE A 128 0.68 5.01 12.59
CA PHE A 128 -0.71 4.56 12.81
C PHE A 128 -0.87 3.15 12.25
N ARG A 129 -1.22 2.17 13.09
CA ARG A 129 -1.45 0.81 12.60
C ARG A 129 -2.85 0.72 12.02
N LEU A 130 -2.95 0.14 10.83
CA LEU A 130 -4.22 0.00 10.14
C LEU A 130 -5.20 -0.89 10.93
N GLU A 131 -4.67 -1.84 11.70
CA GLU A 131 -5.42 -2.71 12.61
C GLU A 131 -6.12 -1.95 13.75
N ASP A 132 -5.61 -0.76 14.11
CA ASP A 132 -6.21 0.11 15.14
C ASP A 132 -7.28 1.05 14.54
N GLY A 133 -7.52 0.97 13.22
CA GLY A 133 -8.39 1.88 12.48
C GLY A 133 -7.70 3.20 12.09
N LEU A 134 -8.34 3.95 11.19
CA LEU A 134 -7.78 5.18 10.61
C LEU A 134 -8.22 6.46 11.33
N ASP A 135 -9.26 6.42 12.16
CA ASP A 135 -9.85 7.63 12.76
C ASP A 135 -8.89 8.35 13.74
N SER A 136 -7.92 7.63 14.31
CA SER A 136 -6.87 8.19 15.16
C SER A 136 -5.93 9.15 14.42
N ILE A 137 -5.91 9.12 13.08
CA ILE A 137 -5.17 10.08 12.25
C ILE A 137 -5.82 11.47 12.33
N VAL A 138 -7.14 11.55 12.52
CA VAL A 138 -7.88 12.81 12.42
C VAL A 138 -7.44 13.84 13.48
N PRO A 139 -7.35 13.51 14.79
CA PRO A 139 -6.85 14.47 15.79
C PRO A 139 -5.42 14.93 15.54
N TYR A 140 -4.58 14.07 14.96
CA TYR A 140 -3.22 14.44 14.59
C TYR A 140 -3.21 15.48 13.45
N LEU A 141 -4.05 15.29 12.43
CA LEU A 141 -4.24 16.27 11.36
C LEU A 141 -4.85 17.58 11.87
N ASP A 142 -5.79 17.52 12.82
CA ASP A 142 -6.36 18.73 13.46
C ASP A 142 -5.29 19.58 14.13
N GLY A 143 -4.37 18.93 14.88
CA GLY A 143 -3.26 19.61 15.53
C GLY A 143 -2.36 20.34 14.56
N MET A 144 -2.13 19.78 13.37
CA MET A 144 -1.35 20.42 12.31
C MET A 144 -2.12 21.53 11.60
N ALA A 145 -3.42 21.34 11.37
CA ALA A 145 -4.27 22.33 10.69
C ALA A 145 -4.69 23.51 11.59
N GLY A 146 -4.57 23.36 12.91
CA GLY A 146 -5.02 24.35 13.90
C GLY A 146 -6.55 24.47 14.01
N ASN A 147 -7.31 23.54 13.41
CA ASN A 147 -8.77 23.52 13.44
C ASN A 147 -9.32 22.09 13.33
N ARG A 148 -10.64 21.93 13.45
CA ARG A 148 -11.32 20.63 13.43
C ARG A 148 -12.30 20.47 12.26
N ASP A 149 -12.23 21.35 11.27
CA ASP A 149 -13.19 21.41 10.17
C ASP A 149 -13.10 20.18 9.26
N GLY A 150 -14.22 19.76 8.68
CA GLY A 150 -14.29 18.62 7.76
C GLY A 150 -14.70 17.28 8.41
N SER A 151 -14.65 16.21 7.62
CA SER A 151 -15.08 14.87 8.05
C SER A 151 -14.25 14.37 9.24
N ARG A 152 -14.92 13.66 10.16
CA ARG A 152 -14.32 13.07 11.36
C ARG A 152 -14.04 11.58 11.25
N THR A 153 -14.38 11.01 10.10
CA THR A 153 -14.22 9.58 9.82
C THR A 153 -13.47 9.43 8.50
N ILE A 154 -12.50 8.53 8.49
CA ILE A 154 -11.77 8.16 7.27
C ILE A 154 -12.42 6.90 6.71
N PRO A 155 -13.21 7.00 5.63
CA PRO A 155 -13.90 5.82 5.10
C PRO A 155 -12.90 4.81 4.54
N SER A 156 -13.10 3.55 4.91
CA SER A 156 -12.40 2.42 4.30
C SER A 156 -12.70 2.33 2.80
N ARG A 157 -11.65 2.31 1.98
CA ARG A 157 -11.71 2.20 0.51
C ARG A 157 -10.85 1.03 0.08
N ASN A 158 -11.26 0.38 -1.02
CA ASN A 158 -10.59 -0.81 -1.55
C ASN A 158 -10.43 -1.93 -0.50
N VAL A 159 -11.40 -2.03 0.42
CA VAL A 159 -11.52 -3.13 1.37
C VAL A 159 -12.29 -4.29 0.75
N GLY A 160 -11.93 -5.51 1.13
CA GLY A 160 -12.61 -6.73 0.68
C GLY A 160 -11.82 -7.56 -0.33
N ARG A 161 -12.40 -8.69 -0.72
CA ARG A 161 -11.79 -9.65 -1.63
C ARG A 161 -11.88 -9.15 -3.07
N TRP A 162 -10.79 -9.33 -3.82
CA TRP A 162 -10.76 -9.04 -5.25
C TRP A 162 -11.66 -9.99 -6.06
N ARG A 163 -12.01 -11.14 -5.47
CA ARG A 163 -12.97 -12.13 -5.97
C ARG A 163 -13.80 -12.67 -4.81
N ALA A 164 -15.14 -12.64 -4.94
CA ALA A 164 -16.06 -12.99 -3.85
C ALA A 164 -15.98 -14.47 -3.41
N GLU A 165 -15.62 -15.36 -4.34
CA GLU A 165 -15.66 -16.82 -4.14
C GLU A 165 -14.34 -17.41 -3.64
N GLU A 166 -13.25 -16.64 -3.68
CA GLU A 166 -11.92 -17.17 -3.37
C GLU A 166 -11.60 -16.99 -1.88
N SER A 167 -11.11 -18.06 -1.25
CA SER A 167 -10.64 -18.03 0.14
C SER A 167 -9.33 -17.27 0.29
N ALA A 168 -9.10 -16.73 1.49
CA ALA A 168 -7.79 -16.16 1.80
C ALA A 168 -6.70 -17.25 1.67
N PRO A 169 -5.53 -16.93 1.09
CA PRO A 169 -4.45 -17.90 0.96
C PRO A 169 -4.03 -18.42 2.32
N GLN A 170 -3.79 -19.73 2.42
CA GLN A 170 -3.25 -20.34 3.62
C GLN A 170 -1.72 -20.38 3.51
N PRO A 171 -0.99 -19.57 4.31
CA PRO A 171 0.46 -19.60 4.28
C PRO A 171 0.98 -20.93 4.86
N THR A 172 1.95 -21.55 4.20
CA THR A 172 2.67 -22.69 4.76
C THR A 172 3.64 -22.24 5.85
N GLN A 173 4.12 -23.18 6.68
CA GLN A 173 5.15 -22.88 7.68
C GLN A 173 6.41 -22.25 7.05
N ALA A 174 6.90 -22.81 5.93
CA ALA A 174 8.06 -22.26 5.23
C ALA A 174 7.84 -20.82 4.72
N THR A 175 6.62 -20.49 4.31
CA THR A 175 6.24 -19.11 3.95
C THR A 175 6.23 -18.19 5.16
N LEU A 176 5.71 -18.65 6.30
CA LEU A 176 5.71 -17.87 7.55
C LEU A 176 7.13 -17.61 8.06
N ASP A 177 8.00 -18.61 8.02
CA ASP A 177 9.39 -18.47 8.44
C ASP A 177 10.15 -17.49 7.53
N LEU A 178 9.93 -17.57 6.22
CA LEU A 178 10.50 -16.63 5.26
C LEU A 178 9.98 -15.21 5.50
N LEU A 179 8.68 -15.07 5.73
CA LEU A 179 8.04 -13.79 6.01
C LEU A 179 8.60 -13.15 7.29
N ALA A 180 8.78 -13.95 8.35
CA ALA A 180 9.39 -13.51 9.60
C ALA A 180 10.81 -12.98 9.39
N ARG A 181 11.61 -13.65 8.53
CA ARG A 181 12.97 -13.18 8.19
C ARG A 181 12.96 -11.91 7.34
N VAL A 182 12.20 -11.89 6.25
CA VAL A 182 12.15 -10.76 5.30
C VAL A 182 11.65 -9.48 5.96
N TYR A 183 10.67 -9.59 6.86
CA TYR A 183 10.03 -8.44 7.52
C TYR A 183 10.39 -8.32 8.99
N ALA A 184 11.52 -8.89 9.45
CA ALA A 184 11.95 -8.87 10.85
C ALA A 184 11.95 -7.46 11.44
N ALA A 185 12.53 -6.50 10.72
CA ALA A 185 12.58 -5.10 11.14
C ALA A 185 11.19 -4.45 11.24
N ASP A 186 10.23 -4.85 10.40
CA ASP A 186 8.86 -4.33 10.48
C ASP A 186 8.15 -4.87 11.73
N PHE A 187 8.37 -6.14 12.08
CA PHE A 187 7.83 -6.74 13.29
C PHE A 187 8.35 -6.01 14.54
N GLU A 188 9.66 -5.83 14.61
CA GLU A 188 10.32 -5.13 15.72
C GLU A 188 9.85 -3.67 15.81
N ARG A 189 10.00 -2.89 14.72
CA ARG A 189 9.76 -1.45 14.75
C ARG A 189 8.30 -1.06 14.99
N PHE A 190 7.36 -1.85 14.46
CA PHE A 190 5.93 -1.51 14.54
C PHE A 190 5.17 -2.31 15.60
N GLY A 191 5.88 -3.09 16.42
CA GLY A 191 5.30 -3.85 17.54
C GLY A 191 4.33 -4.92 17.07
N TYR A 192 4.67 -5.63 15.99
CA TYR A 192 3.90 -6.77 15.52
C TYR A 192 4.57 -8.06 15.97
N GLU A 193 3.76 -9.01 16.45
CA GLU A 193 4.22 -10.35 16.77
C GLU A 193 4.31 -11.22 15.50
N PRO A 194 5.46 -11.85 15.21
CA PRO A 194 5.57 -12.80 14.12
C PRO A 194 4.58 -13.96 14.31
N LYS A 195 3.76 -14.24 13.29
CA LYS A 195 2.91 -15.44 13.29
C LYS A 195 3.71 -16.63 12.80
N LEU A 196 4.29 -17.36 13.75
CA LEU A 196 5.16 -18.51 13.49
C LEU A 196 4.41 -19.83 13.27
N SER A 197 3.07 -19.81 13.14
CA SER A 197 2.30 -21.01 12.81
C SER A 197 1.08 -20.69 11.94
N VAL A 198 0.63 -21.66 11.16
CA VAL A 198 -0.56 -21.53 10.29
C VAL A 198 -1.81 -21.19 11.11
N ALA A 199 -1.98 -21.83 12.27
CA ALA A 199 -3.08 -21.53 13.18
C ALA A 199 -3.03 -20.08 13.69
N ALA A 200 -1.85 -19.60 14.07
CA ALA A 200 -1.69 -18.22 14.52
C ALA A 200 -1.94 -17.20 13.39
N ALA A 201 -1.53 -17.52 12.16
CA ALA A 201 -1.78 -16.70 10.98
C ALA A 201 -3.28 -16.57 10.66
N ALA A 202 -4.05 -17.64 10.86
CA ALA A 202 -5.50 -17.65 10.62
C ALA A 202 -6.30 -16.72 11.55
N THR A 203 -5.73 -16.32 12.70
CA THR A 203 -6.38 -15.43 13.69
C THR A 203 -6.13 -13.95 13.47
N LEU A 204 -5.33 -13.57 12.47
CA LEU A 204 -5.08 -12.17 12.19
C LEU A 204 -6.39 -11.48 11.77
N PRO A 205 -6.69 -10.30 12.35
CA PRO A 205 -7.86 -9.56 11.93
C PRO A 205 -7.73 -9.25 10.43
N ASP A 206 -8.73 -9.68 9.65
CA ASP A 206 -8.95 -9.05 8.35
C ASP A 206 -9.37 -7.60 8.62
N LEU A 207 -9.11 -6.71 7.66
CA LEU A 207 -9.65 -5.36 7.78
C LEU A 207 -11.15 -5.51 7.90
N SER A 208 -11.76 -4.93 8.94
CA SER A 208 -13.21 -4.93 9.10
C SER A 208 -13.82 -4.50 7.78
N ILE A 209 -14.49 -5.43 7.11
CA ILE A 209 -15.05 -5.26 5.76
C ILE A 209 -16.31 -4.41 5.90
N SER A 210 -16.14 -3.13 6.23
CA SER A 210 -17.20 -2.13 6.15
C SER A 210 -17.07 -1.44 4.79
N GLY A 211 -17.35 -2.18 3.72
CA GLY A 211 -17.28 -1.68 2.36
C GLY A 211 -17.62 -2.76 1.36
N ALA A 212 -18.35 -2.39 0.30
CA ALA A 212 -18.57 -3.29 -0.82
C ALA A 212 -17.21 -3.71 -1.41
N PRO A 213 -17.02 -4.99 -1.80
CA PRO A 213 -15.82 -5.40 -2.52
C PRO A 213 -15.60 -4.45 -3.70
N PRO A 214 -14.35 -4.13 -4.06
CA PRO A 214 -14.08 -3.25 -5.18
C PRO A 214 -14.82 -3.79 -6.40
N SER A 215 -15.85 -3.07 -6.85
CA SER A 215 -16.57 -3.43 -8.07
C SER A 215 -15.53 -3.57 -9.19
N VAL A 216 -15.69 -4.54 -10.09
CA VAL A 216 -14.91 -4.59 -11.33
C VAL A 216 -15.15 -3.27 -12.07
N ARG A 217 -14.29 -2.28 -11.81
CA ARG A 217 -14.50 -0.91 -12.26
C ARG A 217 -14.23 -0.92 -13.75
N ARG A 218 -15.30 -0.94 -14.56
CA ARG A 218 -15.18 -0.60 -15.99
C ARG A 218 -14.54 0.78 -16.01
N ARG A 219 -13.42 0.91 -16.75
CA ARG A 219 -12.72 2.20 -16.89
C ARG A 219 -13.72 3.30 -17.16
N SER A 220 -13.64 4.37 -16.38
CA SER A 220 -14.53 5.51 -16.52
C SER A 220 -14.39 6.12 -17.91
N PHE A 221 -15.38 6.89 -18.33
CA PHE A 221 -15.29 7.64 -19.58
C PHE A 221 -14.05 8.56 -19.59
N SER A 222 -13.75 9.22 -18.47
CA SER A 222 -12.57 10.06 -18.32
C SER A 222 -11.25 9.28 -18.46
N GLU A 223 -11.14 8.10 -17.87
CA GLU A 223 -9.94 7.25 -18.01
C GLU A 223 -9.74 6.75 -19.44
N ARG A 224 -10.83 6.47 -20.16
CA ARG A 224 -10.78 6.11 -21.59
C ARG A 224 -10.40 7.31 -22.45
N LEU A 225 -10.92 8.49 -22.13
CA LEU A 225 -10.63 9.72 -22.82
C LEU A 225 -9.18 10.14 -22.64
N VAL A 226 -8.66 10.17 -21.41
CA VAL A 226 -7.25 10.45 -21.10
C VAL A 226 -6.34 9.49 -21.84
N ARG A 227 -6.64 8.18 -21.82
CA ARG A 227 -5.86 7.19 -22.55
C ARG A 227 -5.90 7.40 -24.07
N ASN A 228 -7.07 7.72 -24.62
CA ASN A 228 -7.20 8.01 -26.06
C ASN A 228 -6.46 9.30 -26.45
N LEU A 229 -6.48 10.32 -25.59
CA LEU A 229 -5.75 11.56 -25.78
C LEU A 229 -4.24 11.34 -25.71
N MET A 230 -3.74 10.60 -24.72
CA MET A 230 -2.33 10.21 -24.63
C MET A 230 -1.90 9.43 -25.88
N LYS A 231 -2.68 8.41 -26.27
CA LYS A 231 -2.40 7.62 -27.47
C LYS A 231 -2.36 8.47 -28.76
N ARG A 232 -3.25 9.47 -28.88
CA ARG A 232 -3.27 10.41 -30.02
C ARG A 232 -2.13 11.43 -29.99
N ALA A 233 -1.65 11.80 -28.80
CA ALA A 233 -0.49 12.67 -28.61
C ALA A 233 0.85 11.94 -28.84
N GLY A 234 0.83 10.68 -29.28
CA GLY A 234 2.03 9.86 -29.40
C GLY A 234 2.66 9.53 -28.06
N MET A 235 1.89 9.62 -26.97
CA MET A 235 2.30 9.34 -25.60
C MET A 235 1.90 7.91 -25.20
#